data_AF-A0A1W9QDI6-F1
#
_entry.id   AF-A0A1W9QDI6-F1
#
_cell.length_a   1.000
_cell.length_b   1.000
_cell.length_c   1.000
_cell.angle_alpha   90.00
_cell.angle_beta   90.00
_cell.angle_gamma   90.00
#
_symmetry.space_group_name_H-M   'P 1'
#
loop_
_entity.id
_entity.type
_entity.pdbx_description
1 polymer ?
#
loop_
_entity_poly.entity_id
_entity_poly.type
_entity_poly.pdbx_seq_one_letter_code
_entity_poly.pdbx_strand_id
1 'polypeptide(L)'
;MATGADLHAKVILRSCGPLSGVCHNKKEYPDLHTTYNFLSAIGAPCNVQPGSYEGVFDRCERPGDRVAFEGGPEVEIGWIEFVSGEEEETDDPKLMPGLHIHLADAVSGDRNREMTVRFIRTFVDNGEVQDISFASLRTRFTFLDGGKHVVARARYNLEKQVRDLLQVGIEQGDLNRNGIFGARPDKDGNVRGPISLIVPGDPESSYLVGRLRGKMHDEVVPGTRMPLANPPFSTAEMLALFCFIEGLPPSGGVNLDAPIDYASCSYNRAENQEALAIEGVGKGWLERISPMLESNCGGCHSKELASSGLVLVGPGSYDAIVNKASEQDLMGRPLIAPGDPEGSYLLLKLKGDPSIQGLQMPVDPLLGVRTLGEAELQDLEEWIAMGAPPS
;
A
#
# COMPACT_ATOMS: atom_id res chain seq x y z
N MET A 1 -7.94 -15.41 -23.16
CA MET A 1 -8.77 -16.17 -22.19
C MET A 1 -10.17 -16.23 -22.75
N ALA A 2 -10.98 -17.27 -22.53
CA ALA A 2 -12.33 -17.33 -23.12
C ALA A 2 -13.41 -16.67 -22.24
N THR A 3 -13.33 -16.88 -20.92
CA THR A 3 -14.34 -16.46 -19.94
C THR A 3 -13.68 -15.89 -18.68
N GLY A 4 -14.47 -15.30 -17.77
CA GLY A 4 -13.99 -14.86 -16.45
C GLY A 4 -13.47 -16.03 -15.59
N ALA A 5 -14.09 -17.21 -15.68
CA ALA A 5 -13.63 -18.42 -15.02
C ALA A 5 -12.27 -18.89 -15.57
N ASP A 6 -12.08 -18.77 -16.88
CA ASP A 6 -10.83 -19.05 -17.58
C ASP A 6 -9.70 -18.10 -17.14
N LEU A 7 -10.01 -16.80 -17.03
CA LEU A 7 -9.11 -15.78 -16.51
C LEU A 7 -8.70 -16.10 -15.06
N HIS A 8 -9.66 -16.48 -14.22
CA HIS A 8 -9.36 -16.89 -12.84
C HIS A 8 -8.43 -18.09 -12.79
N ALA A 9 -8.83 -19.21 -13.43
CA ALA A 9 -8.13 -20.47 -13.34
C ALA A 9 -6.72 -20.42 -13.93
N LYS A 10 -6.53 -19.65 -15.01
CA LYS A 10 -5.26 -19.60 -15.74
C LYS A 10 -4.34 -18.49 -15.26
N VAL A 11 -4.87 -17.37 -14.75
CA VAL A 11 -4.10 -16.16 -14.39
C VAL A 11 -4.19 -15.84 -12.92
N ILE A 12 -5.38 -15.53 -12.41
CA ILE A 12 -5.55 -15.08 -11.03
C ILE A 12 -5.03 -16.14 -10.05
N LEU A 13 -5.38 -17.41 -10.26
CA LEU A 13 -4.99 -18.49 -9.35
C LEU A 13 -3.48 -18.72 -9.29
N ARG A 14 -2.77 -18.56 -10.42
CA ARG A 14 -1.31 -18.77 -10.46
C ARG A 14 -0.51 -17.56 -10.01
N SER A 15 -1.05 -16.34 -10.13
CA SER A 15 -0.34 -15.09 -9.84
C SER A 15 -0.72 -14.54 -8.46
N CYS A 16 -1.98 -14.70 -8.06
CA CYS A 16 -2.56 -14.17 -6.82
C CYS A 16 -3.23 -15.26 -5.97
N GLY A 17 -3.05 -16.55 -6.26
CA GLY A 17 -3.61 -17.66 -5.47
C GLY A 17 -2.54 -18.39 -4.65
N PRO A 18 -2.90 -19.33 -3.76
CA PRO A 18 -2.02 -19.87 -2.71
C PRO A 18 -0.88 -20.79 -3.16
N LEU A 19 -0.58 -20.88 -4.45
CA LEU A 19 0.51 -21.72 -4.96
C LEU A 19 1.86 -21.08 -4.63
N SER A 20 2.84 -21.86 -4.13
CA SER A 20 4.25 -21.46 -4.02
C SER A 20 4.55 -20.20 -3.18
N GLY A 21 3.92 -20.03 -2.02
CA GLY A 21 4.27 -18.94 -1.07
C GLY A 21 3.48 -17.63 -1.26
N VAL A 22 2.36 -17.70 -1.98
CA VAL A 22 1.59 -16.53 -2.39
C VAL A 22 0.38 -16.31 -1.49
N CYS A 23 0.16 -15.03 -1.15
CA CYS A 23 -0.92 -14.55 -0.30
C CYS A 23 -2.13 -14.14 -1.17
N HIS A 24 -3.32 -13.95 -0.58
CA HIS A 24 -4.68 -13.85 -1.18
C HIS A 24 -5.48 -15.15 -1.21
N ASN A 25 -5.49 -15.82 -0.06
CA ASN A 25 -6.37 -16.95 0.26
C ASN A 25 -7.21 -16.61 1.51
N LYS A 26 -7.90 -17.58 2.12
CA LYS A 26 -8.73 -17.38 3.32
C LYS A 26 -8.09 -16.64 4.50
N LYS A 27 -6.75 -16.56 4.57
CA LYS A 27 -6.01 -15.86 5.63
C LYS A 27 -5.56 -14.45 5.27
N GLU A 28 -5.75 -14.02 4.02
CA GLU A 28 -5.27 -12.74 3.53
C GLU A 28 -6.36 -12.07 2.68
N TYR A 29 -6.59 -10.77 2.87
CA TYR A 29 -7.53 -10.03 2.05
C TYR A 29 -6.83 -9.35 0.85
N PRO A 30 -7.48 -9.28 -0.33
CA PRO A 30 -8.66 -10.06 -0.69
C PRO A 30 -8.34 -11.55 -0.81
N ASP A 31 -9.34 -12.37 -0.56
CA ASP A 31 -9.26 -13.78 -0.92
C ASP A 31 -9.56 -13.91 -2.42
N LEU A 32 -8.67 -14.55 -3.18
CA LEU A 32 -8.80 -14.77 -4.64
C LEU A 32 -8.63 -16.25 -5.04
N HIS A 33 -8.57 -17.18 -4.08
CA HIS A 33 -8.19 -18.59 -4.37
C HIS A 33 -9.26 -19.41 -5.11
N THR A 34 -10.51 -18.94 -5.17
CA THR A 34 -11.59 -19.60 -5.93
C THR A 34 -12.28 -18.63 -6.87
N THR A 35 -12.98 -19.16 -7.88
CA THR A 35 -13.82 -18.36 -8.77
C THR A 35 -14.90 -17.58 -8.01
N TYR A 36 -15.46 -18.16 -6.94
CA TYR A 36 -16.42 -17.47 -6.06
C TYR A 36 -15.78 -16.30 -5.32
N ASN A 37 -14.56 -16.48 -4.82
CA ASN A 37 -13.83 -15.41 -4.14
C ASN A 37 -13.44 -14.29 -5.11
N PHE A 38 -12.99 -14.64 -6.33
CA PHE A 38 -12.73 -13.66 -7.39
C PHE A 38 -13.99 -12.90 -7.80
N LEU A 39 -15.12 -13.58 -7.96
CA LEU A 39 -16.43 -12.96 -8.17
C LEU A 39 -16.79 -11.97 -7.04
N SER A 40 -16.50 -12.35 -5.79
CA SER A 40 -16.76 -11.53 -4.61
C SER A 40 -15.86 -10.28 -4.53
N ALA A 41 -14.77 -10.19 -5.30
CA ALA A 41 -13.95 -8.99 -5.38
C ALA A 41 -14.63 -7.86 -6.19
N ILE A 42 -15.65 -8.18 -6.99
CA ILE A 42 -16.40 -7.20 -7.78
C ILE A 42 -17.25 -6.33 -6.84
N GLY A 43 -16.98 -5.02 -6.83
CA GLY A 43 -17.63 -4.06 -5.94
C GLY A 43 -17.18 -4.14 -4.48
N ALA A 44 -16.40 -5.15 -4.09
CA ALA A 44 -15.90 -5.26 -2.72
C ALA A 44 -14.97 -4.11 -2.36
N PRO A 45 -14.93 -3.69 -1.09
CA PRO A 45 -14.09 -2.56 -0.68
C PRO A 45 -12.61 -2.80 -0.96
N CYS A 46 -11.87 -1.73 -1.28
CA CYS A 46 -10.42 -1.80 -1.38
C CYS A 46 -9.75 -2.46 -0.16
N ASN A 47 -8.57 -3.05 -0.38
CA ASN A 47 -7.74 -3.62 0.66
C ASN A 47 -7.12 -2.53 1.55
N VAL A 48 -7.36 -2.65 2.84
CA VAL A 48 -6.62 -1.94 3.89
C VAL A 48 -5.94 -3.03 4.70
N GLN A 49 -4.71 -3.40 4.34
CA GLN A 49 -4.01 -4.48 5.03
C GLN A 49 -3.70 -4.05 6.47
N PRO A 50 -3.94 -4.93 7.47
CA PRO A 50 -3.39 -4.75 8.80
C PRO A 50 -1.85 -4.74 8.72
N GLY A 51 -1.20 -3.64 9.14
CA GLY A 51 0.24 -3.48 8.97
C GLY A 51 0.72 -2.05 9.27
N SER A 52 1.79 -1.63 8.60
CA SER A 52 2.28 -0.24 8.64
C SER A 52 1.26 0.68 7.98
N TYR A 53 0.83 1.72 8.69
CA TYR A 53 -0.22 2.62 8.23
C TYR A 53 0.16 3.31 6.91
N GLU A 54 1.45 3.51 6.66
CA GLU A 54 2.03 4.10 5.46
C GLU A 54 1.68 3.35 4.17
N GLY A 55 1.26 2.07 4.27
CA GLY A 55 0.85 1.26 3.14
C GLY A 55 -0.61 1.45 2.70
N VAL A 56 -1.40 2.26 3.41
CA VAL A 56 -2.81 2.49 3.07
C VAL A 56 -2.91 3.57 2.00
N PHE A 57 -3.62 3.25 0.91
CA PHE A 57 -3.89 4.19 -0.17
C PHE A 57 -5.04 5.12 0.20
N ASP A 58 -4.88 6.44 0.06
CA ASP A 58 -5.92 7.45 0.40
C ASP A 58 -7.29 7.05 -0.17
N ARG A 59 -7.34 6.66 -1.45
CA ARG A 59 -8.60 6.32 -2.12
C ARG A 59 -9.28 5.06 -1.57
N CYS A 60 -8.63 4.31 -0.69
CA CYS A 60 -9.18 3.13 0.01
C CYS A 60 -9.72 3.45 1.40
N GLU A 61 -9.44 4.65 1.91
CA GLU A 61 -9.96 5.12 3.18
C GLU A 61 -11.48 5.27 3.11
N ARG A 62 -12.13 4.90 4.21
CA ARG A 62 -13.57 4.97 4.37
C ARG A 62 -13.90 6.15 5.28
N PRO A 63 -15.15 6.63 5.29
CA PRO A 63 -15.57 7.59 6.30
C PRO A 63 -15.29 7.04 7.70
N GLY A 64 -14.61 7.83 8.53
CA GLY A 64 -14.36 7.49 9.92
C GLY A 64 -15.60 7.65 10.78
N ASP A 65 -15.60 6.98 11.94
CA ASP A 65 -16.55 7.29 13.01
C ASP A 65 -16.38 8.74 13.47
N ARG A 66 -17.43 9.31 14.05
CA ARG A 66 -17.41 10.67 14.58
C ARG A 66 -17.38 10.68 16.10
N VAL A 67 -16.76 11.70 16.66
CA VAL A 67 -16.86 12.03 18.08
C VAL A 67 -17.66 13.31 18.29
N ALA A 68 -18.49 13.32 19.32
CA ALA A 68 -19.16 14.52 19.80
C ALA A 68 -18.76 14.80 21.24
N PHE A 69 -17.97 15.86 21.43
CA PHE A 69 -17.65 16.37 22.77
C PHE A 69 -18.87 17.07 23.38
N GLU A 70 -18.97 17.07 24.70
CA GLU A 70 -20.08 17.71 25.43
C GLU A 70 -20.31 19.18 25.00
N GLY A 71 -21.46 19.43 24.38
CA GLY A 71 -21.86 20.74 23.84
C GLY A 71 -21.05 21.21 22.62
N GLY A 72 -20.33 20.31 21.95
CA GLY A 72 -19.57 20.58 20.72
C GLY A 72 -20.17 19.90 19.48
N PRO A 73 -19.63 20.19 18.29
CA PRO A 73 -20.04 19.54 17.04
C PRO A 73 -19.57 18.08 16.99
N GLU A 74 -20.13 17.32 16.06
CA GLU A 74 -19.58 16.03 15.65
C GLU A 74 -18.38 16.25 14.74
N VAL A 75 -17.30 15.53 14.98
CA VAL A 75 -16.07 15.61 14.18
C VAL A 75 -15.56 14.21 13.88
N GLU A 76 -15.18 13.97 12.63
CA GLU A 76 -14.65 12.70 12.15
C GLU A 76 -13.29 12.37 12.79
N ILE A 77 -13.15 11.10 13.17
CA ILE A 77 -11.91 10.50 13.65
C ILE A 77 -11.05 10.17 12.43
N GLY A 78 -9.87 10.76 12.35
CA GLY A 78 -8.81 10.36 11.42
C GLY A 78 -8.21 9.04 11.87
N TRP A 79 -7.55 9.05 13.03
CA TRP A 79 -6.98 7.86 13.62
C TRP A 79 -6.89 7.97 15.14
N ILE A 80 -6.66 6.82 15.79
CA ILE A 80 -6.51 6.72 17.24
C ILE A 80 -5.26 5.94 17.61
N GLU A 81 -4.66 6.30 18.74
CA GLU A 81 -3.60 5.51 19.38
C GLU A 81 -3.85 5.45 20.88
N PHE A 82 -3.41 4.35 21.50
CA PHE A 82 -3.49 4.20 22.94
C PHE A 82 -2.08 4.11 23.51
N VAL A 83 -1.72 5.10 24.34
CA VAL A 83 -0.46 5.12 25.08
C VAL A 83 -0.74 4.56 26.47
N SER A 84 -0.21 3.38 26.78
CA SER A 84 -0.36 2.74 28.10
C SER A 84 0.49 3.45 29.15
N GLY A 85 -0.02 3.59 30.36
CA GLY A 85 0.71 4.15 31.50
C GLY A 85 -0.23 4.75 32.54
N GLU A 86 0.35 5.18 33.66
CA GLU A 86 -0.38 5.94 34.68
C GLU A 86 -0.35 7.44 34.37
N GLU A 87 -1.23 8.23 34.98
CA GLU A 87 -1.27 9.68 34.78
C GLU A 87 -0.02 10.33 35.41
N GLU A 88 1.08 10.38 34.67
CA GLU A 88 2.31 11.09 35.04
C GLU A 88 2.39 12.46 34.34
N GLU A 89 3.06 13.43 34.98
CA GLU A 89 3.43 14.68 34.33
C GLU A 89 4.55 14.40 33.31
N THR A 90 4.24 14.56 32.02
CA THR A 90 5.20 14.54 30.93
C THR A 90 5.39 15.94 30.39
N ASP A 91 6.63 16.30 30.08
CA ASP A 91 6.97 17.57 29.42
C ASP A 91 6.48 17.62 27.96
N ASP A 92 6.21 16.45 27.37
CA ASP A 92 5.61 16.33 26.04
C ASP A 92 4.16 15.81 26.14
N PRO A 93 3.15 16.67 25.91
CA PRO A 93 1.75 16.28 25.87
C PRO A 93 1.44 15.16 24.86
N LYS A 94 2.24 14.99 23.81
CA LYS A 94 2.07 13.92 22.80
C LYS A 94 2.55 12.55 23.27
N LEU A 95 3.17 12.47 24.44
CA LEU A 95 3.58 11.20 25.07
C LEU A 95 2.72 10.88 26.30
N MET A 96 1.69 11.67 26.58
CA MET A 96 0.81 11.47 27.73
C MET A 96 0.11 10.11 27.68
N PRO A 97 0.12 9.32 28.77
CA PRO A 97 -0.68 8.11 28.84
C PRO A 97 -2.18 8.39 28.71
N GLY A 98 -2.84 7.65 27.81
CA GLY A 98 -4.23 7.88 27.46
C GLY A 98 -4.62 7.41 26.06
N LEU A 99 -5.88 7.65 25.70
CA LEU A 99 -6.38 7.48 24.34
C LEU A 99 -6.19 8.79 23.58
N HIS A 100 -5.40 8.75 22.52
CA HIS A 100 -5.19 9.86 21.61
C HIS A 100 -6.16 9.72 20.44
N ILE A 101 -6.83 10.82 20.12
CA ILE A 101 -7.81 10.90 19.05
C ILE A 101 -7.38 12.03 18.12
N HIS A 102 -7.04 11.68 16.89
CA HIS A 102 -6.70 12.61 15.83
C HIS A 102 -7.94 12.86 14.99
N LEU A 103 -8.29 14.13 14.83
CA LEU A 103 -9.56 14.60 14.26
C LEU A 103 -9.34 15.25 12.90
N ALA A 104 -10.32 15.05 12.01
CA ALA A 104 -10.30 15.65 10.69
C ALA A 104 -10.30 17.20 10.76
N ASP A 105 -11.16 17.73 11.63
CA ASP A 105 -11.35 19.16 11.83
C ASP A 105 -11.05 19.55 13.29
N ALA A 106 -10.61 20.80 13.49
CA ALA A 106 -10.28 21.30 14.81
C ALA A 106 -11.53 21.50 15.67
N VAL A 107 -11.53 20.96 16.88
CA VAL A 107 -12.57 21.26 17.87
C VAL A 107 -12.17 22.50 18.68
N SER A 108 -13.03 23.51 18.65
CA SER A 108 -12.76 24.78 19.34
C SER A 108 -12.91 24.66 20.85
N GLY A 109 -11.94 25.18 21.60
CA GLY A 109 -12.03 25.44 23.03
C GLY A 109 -10.79 25.03 23.81
N ASP A 110 -10.31 25.92 24.66
CA ASP A 110 -9.27 25.60 25.64
C ASP A 110 -9.92 24.83 26.80
N ARG A 111 -9.72 23.51 26.82
CA ARG A 111 -10.52 22.62 27.67
C ARG A 111 -9.69 21.47 28.21
N ASN A 112 -8.69 21.77 29.03
CA ASN A 112 -8.19 20.77 29.99
C ASN A 112 -9.24 20.57 31.11
N ARG A 113 -10.29 19.82 30.81
CA ARG A 113 -11.42 19.61 31.71
C ARG A 113 -12.05 18.24 31.54
N GLU A 114 -12.78 17.83 32.55
CA GLU A 114 -13.60 16.63 32.49
C GLU A 114 -14.84 16.87 31.64
N MET A 115 -15.12 15.96 30.70
CA MET A 115 -16.31 16.00 29.86
C MET A 115 -16.66 14.60 29.35
N THR A 116 -17.86 14.46 28.82
CA THR A 116 -18.26 13.24 28.10
C THR A 116 -18.04 13.42 26.61
N VAL A 117 -17.41 12.43 25.96
CA VAL A 117 -17.36 12.28 24.50
C VAL A 117 -18.23 11.10 24.10
N ARG A 118 -19.01 11.26 23.03
CA ARG A 118 -19.80 10.19 22.41
C ARG A 118 -19.13 9.78 21.10
N PHE A 119 -19.01 8.48 20.86
CA PHE A 119 -18.61 7.92 19.57
C PHE A 119 -19.86 7.56 18.79
N ILE A 120 -19.89 7.96 17.52
CA ILE A 120 -21.07 7.96 16.66
C ILE A 120 -20.69 7.30 15.34
N ARG A 121 -21.47 6.30 14.95
CA ARG A 121 -21.36 5.64 13.64
C ARG A 121 -22.60 5.91 12.82
N THR A 122 -22.41 6.16 11.54
CA THR A 122 -23.48 6.19 10.56
C THR A 122 -23.71 4.80 10.00
N PHE A 123 -24.94 4.32 10.11
CA PHE A 123 -25.41 3.10 9.46
C PHE A 123 -26.36 3.48 8.33
N VAL A 124 -26.26 2.75 7.22
CA VAL A 124 -27.22 2.83 6.13
C VAL A 124 -27.97 1.50 6.09
N ASP A 125 -29.23 1.50 6.49
CA ASP A 125 -30.10 0.32 6.43
C ASP A 125 -31.30 0.64 5.54
N ASN A 126 -31.49 -0.15 4.47
CA ASN A 126 -32.54 0.02 3.46
C ASN A 126 -32.66 1.46 2.87
N GLY A 127 -31.55 2.20 2.84
CA GLY A 127 -31.51 3.58 2.34
C GLY A 127 -31.84 4.65 3.38
N GLU A 128 -32.17 4.28 4.61
CA GLU A 128 -32.25 5.21 5.74
C GLU A 128 -30.88 5.36 6.40
N VAL A 129 -30.45 6.61 6.58
CA VAL A 129 -29.23 6.98 7.28
C VAL A 129 -29.56 7.13 8.76
N GLN A 130 -28.93 6.32 9.61
CA GLN A 130 -29.11 6.35 11.06
C GLN A 130 -27.77 6.58 11.76
N ASP A 131 -27.71 7.61 12.59
CA ASP A 131 -26.55 7.88 13.43
C ASP A 131 -26.76 7.31 14.83
N ILE A 132 -25.89 6.38 15.22
CA ILE A 132 -25.98 5.67 16.49
C ILE A 132 -24.76 6.03 17.34
N SER A 133 -25.02 6.49 18.56
CA SER A 133 -23.98 6.59 19.58
C SER A 133 -23.71 5.22 20.17
N PHE A 134 -22.62 4.57 19.74
CA PHE A 134 -22.31 3.19 20.14
C PHE A 134 -21.42 3.09 21.38
N ALA A 135 -20.72 4.17 21.73
CA ALA A 135 -19.91 4.25 22.94
C ALA A 135 -19.86 5.68 23.48
N SER A 136 -19.51 5.81 24.75
CA SER A 136 -19.23 7.08 25.39
C SER A 136 -18.08 6.94 26.38
N LEU A 137 -17.24 7.97 26.47
CA LEU A 137 -16.14 8.03 27.41
C LEU A 137 -16.22 9.34 28.19
N ARG A 138 -16.13 9.25 29.53
CA ARG A 138 -16.08 10.42 30.41
C ARG A 138 -14.74 10.46 31.13
N THR A 139 -13.91 11.42 30.78
CA THR A 139 -12.60 11.65 31.42
C THR A 139 -12.16 13.10 31.23
N ARG A 140 -10.98 13.43 31.73
CA ARG A 140 -10.29 14.69 31.44
C ARG A 140 -9.66 14.60 30.05
N PHE A 141 -9.98 15.56 29.20
CA PHE A 141 -9.39 15.67 27.87
C PHE A 141 -8.41 16.82 27.82
N THR A 142 -7.31 16.65 27.10
CA THR A 142 -6.37 17.72 26.75
C THR A 142 -6.40 17.91 25.24
N PHE A 143 -6.56 19.14 24.77
CA PHE A 143 -6.62 19.48 23.35
C PHE A 143 -5.26 20.04 22.91
N LEU A 144 -4.68 19.41 21.90
CA LEU A 144 -3.37 19.67 21.32
C LEU A 144 -3.52 20.03 19.84
N ASP A 145 -2.44 20.51 19.22
CA ASP A 145 -2.36 20.81 17.78
C ASP A 145 -3.57 21.64 17.28
N GLY A 146 -3.95 22.68 18.04
CA GLY A 146 -5.07 23.56 17.70
C GLY A 146 -6.45 22.92 17.80
N GLY A 147 -6.58 21.79 18.51
CA GLY A 147 -7.84 21.05 18.68
C GLY A 147 -8.04 19.90 17.70
N LYS A 148 -7.02 19.56 16.89
CA LYS A 148 -7.04 18.38 16.00
C LYS A 148 -6.49 17.11 16.66
N HIS A 149 -5.76 17.23 17.76
CA HIS A 149 -5.28 16.08 18.53
C HIS A 149 -5.84 16.20 19.95
N VAL A 150 -6.60 15.20 20.39
CA VAL A 150 -7.22 15.22 21.72
C VAL A 150 -6.79 13.99 22.50
N VAL A 151 -6.30 14.21 23.72
CA VAL A 151 -5.82 13.16 24.61
C VAL A 151 -6.82 12.95 25.74
N ALA A 152 -7.46 11.78 25.79
CA ALA A 152 -8.27 11.32 26.90
C ALA A 152 -7.33 10.76 27.99
N ARG A 153 -7.09 11.53 29.06
CA ARG A 153 -6.06 11.22 30.06
C ARG A 153 -6.39 9.94 30.83
N ALA A 154 -5.35 9.11 31.03
CA ALA A 154 -5.41 7.92 31.85
C ALA A 154 -6.01 8.21 33.24
N ARG A 155 -7.01 7.41 33.62
CA ARG A 155 -7.57 7.33 34.98
C ARG A 155 -7.69 5.87 35.36
N TYR A 156 -7.94 5.58 36.65
CA TYR A 156 -8.24 4.22 37.10
C TYR A 156 -9.36 3.61 36.25
N ASN A 157 -9.09 2.48 35.58
CA ASN A 157 -9.94 1.76 34.62
C ASN A 157 -10.09 2.33 33.19
N LEU A 158 -9.42 3.44 32.82
CA LEU A 158 -9.51 3.94 31.42
C LEU A 158 -9.03 2.88 30.44
N GLU A 159 -7.91 2.24 30.73
CA GLU A 159 -7.32 1.23 29.86
C GLU A 159 -8.31 0.09 29.54
N LYS A 160 -9.13 -0.33 30.52
CA LYS A 160 -10.19 -1.30 30.28
C LYS A 160 -11.27 -0.73 29.35
N GLN A 161 -11.73 0.51 29.59
CA GLN A 161 -12.75 1.14 28.75
C GLN A 161 -12.26 1.37 27.31
N VAL A 162 -10.99 1.73 27.14
CA VAL A 162 -10.35 1.88 25.82
C VAL A 162 -10.23 0.52 25.14
N ARG A 163 -9.83 -0.53 25.86
CA ARG A 163 -9.83 -1.89 25.30
C ARG A 163 -11.23 -2.32 24.84
N ASP A 164 -12.25 -2.09 25.66
CA ASP A 164 -13.65 -2.40 25.32
C ASP A 164 -14.09 -1.59 24.08
N LEU A 165 -13.72 -0.30 23.99
CA LEU A 165 -13.99 0.57 22.85
C LEU A 165 -13.28 0.08 21.57
N LEU A 166 -12.01 -0.26 21.66
CA LEU A 166 -11.22 -0.79 20.54
C LEU A 166 -11.75 -2.16 20.07
N GLN A 167 -12.31 -2.97 20.97
CA GLN A 167 -12.96 -4.25 20.63
C GLN A 167 -14.25 -4.07 19.84
N VAL A 168 -15.00 -2.98 20.04
CA VAL A 168 -16.17 -2.65 19.19
C VAL A 168 -15.73 -2.29 17.76
N GLY A 169 -14.46 -1.90 17.59
CA GLY A 169 -13.83 -1.59 16.31
C GLY A 169 -14.22 -0.19 15.85
N ILE A 170 -13.36 0.81 16.07
CA ILE A 170 -13.55 2.17 15.57
C ILE A 170 -13.16 2.22 14.10
N GLU A 171 -14.03 2.79 13.27
CA GLU A 171 -13.73 3.12 11.88
C GLU A 171 -12.93 4.42 11.82
N GLN A 172 -11.78 4.39 11.14
CA GLN A 172 -10.80 5.47 11.08
C GLN A 172 -10.75 6.02 9.65
N GLY A 173 -10.81 7.35 9.52
CA GLY A 173 -10.95 8.03 8.23
C GLY A 173 -9.64 8.45 7.55
N ASP A 174 -8.52 8.46 8.28
CA ASP A 174 -7.16 8.79 7.81
C ASP A 174 -6.23 7.71 8.34
N LEU A 175 -6.29 6.55 7.69
CA LEU A 175 -5.64 5.33 8.15
C LEU A 175 -4.13 5.39 7.95
N ASN A 176 -3.65 6.09 6.91
CA ASN A 176 -2.21 6.30 6.68
C ASN A 176 -1.64 7.53 7.41
N ARG A 177 -2.46 8.27 8.15
CA ARG A 177 -2.06 9.36 9.03
C ARG A 177 -1.36 10.51 8.30
N ASN A 178 -1.66 10.70 7.01
CA ASN A 178 -1.04 11.76 6.21
C ASN A 178 -1.86 13.07 6.24
N GLY A 179 -3.02 13.07 6.91
CA GLY A 179 -3.93 14.21 7.02
C GLY A 179 -4.88 14.40 5.84
N ILE A 180 -4.84 13.51 4.85
CA ILE A 180 -5.81 13.38 3.77
C ILE A 180 -6.84 12.35 4.23
N PHE A 181 -8.11 12.64 3.98
CA PHE A 181 -9.22 11.74 4.31
C PHE A 181 -9.86 11.34 3.00
N GLY A 182 -9.45 10.22 2.40
CA GLY A 182 -9.77 9.92 1.01
C GLY A 182 -11.25 9.69 0.70
N ALA A 183 -12.07 9.44 1.72
CA ALA A 183 -13.52 9.38 1.60
C ALA A 183 -14.21 10.76 1.65
N ARG A 184 -13.51 11.81 2.09
CA ARG A 184 -14.04 13.18 2.09
C ARG A 184 -13.92 13.79 0.69
N PRO A 185 -14.85 14.68 0.30
CA PRO A 185 -14.64 15.53 -0.85
C PRO A 185 -13.38 16.36 -0.67
N ASP A 186 -12.56 16.46 -1.73
CA ASP A 186 -11.45 17.41 -1.75
C ASP A 186 -11.95 18.86 -1.78
N LYS A 187 -11.01 19.82 -1.75
CA LYS A 187 -11.32 21.26 -1.77
C LYS A 187 -12.19 21.70 -2.96
N ASP A 188 -12.19 20.93 -4.04
CA ASP A 188 -12.92 21.18 -5.27
C ASP A 188 -14.26 20.40 -5.29
N GLY A 189 -14.57 19.66 -4.22
CA GLY A 189 -15.80 18.89 -4.03
C GLY A 189 -15.75 17.48 -4.61
N ASN A 190 -14.59 17.01 -5.09
CA ASN A 190 -14.48 15.69 -5.71
C ASN A 190 -14.25 14.62 -4.65
N VAL A 191 -15.06 13.57 -4.68
CA VAL A 191 -14.87 12.38 -3.83
C VAL A 191 -13.99 11.38 -4.59
N ARG A 192 -12.83 11.04 -4.03
CA ARG A 192 -11.84 10.17 -4.70
C ARG A 192 -11.91 8.70 -4.25
N GLY A 193 -12.54 8.43 -3.10
CA GLY A 193 -12.75 7.09 -2.54
C GLY A 193 -14.00 7.01 -1.65
N PRO A 194 -14.27 5.86 -1.01
CA PRO A 194 -13.53 4.61 -1.13
C PRO A 194 -13.74 3.93 -2.49
N ILE A 195 -12.66 3.49 -3.11
CA ILE A 195 -12.71 2.66 -4.33
C ILE A 195 -12.91 1.17 -4.00
N SER A 196 -13.40 0.42 -4.98
CA SER A 196 -13.54 -1.05 -4.89
C SER A 196 -12.31 -1.79 -5.42
N LEU A 197 -12.14 -3.04 -5.02
CA LEU A 197 -11.14 -3.96 -5.57
C LEU A 197 -11.27 -4.07 -7.10
N ILE A 198 -12.49 -4.32 -7.57
CA ILE A 198 -12.86 -4.23 -8.98
C ILE A 198 -14.08 -3.31 -9.07
N VAL A 199 -13.96 -2.26 -9.89
CA VAL A 199 -15.06 -1.36 -10.25
C VAL A 199 -15.66 -1.85 -11.57
N PRO A 200 -16.92 -2.33 -11.59
CA PRO A 200 -17.55 -2.79 -12.82
C PRO A 200 -17.53 -1.72 -13.92
N GLY A 201 -17.08 -2.09 -15.12
CA GLY A 201 -17.00 -1.18 -16.26
C GLY A 201 -15.77 -0.25 -16.27
N ASP A 202 -15.01 -0.16 -15.17
CA ASP A 202 -13.89 0.78 -15.04
C ASP A 202 -12.61 0.08 -14.54
N PRO A 203 -11.78 -0.46 -15.45
CA PRO A 203 -10.52 -1.07 -15.08
C PRO A 203 -9.49 -0.07 -14.51
N GLU A 204 -9.52 1.20 -14.94
CA GLU A 204 -8.55 2.20 -14.48
C GLU A 204 -8.79 2.61 -13.02
N SER A 205 -10.05 2.63 -12.58
CA SER A 205 -10.42 2.90 -11.19
C SER A 205 -10.48 1.65 -10.30
N SER A 206 -10.16 0.46 -10.84
CA SER A 206 -10.16 -0.79 -10.08
C SER A 206 -8.87 -0.95 -9.27
N TYR A 207 -8.98 -1.10 -7.95
CA TYR A 207 -7.80 -1.18 -7.07
C TYR A 207 -6.89 -2.36 -7.38
N LEU A 208 -7.42 -3.53 -7.78
CA LEU A 208 -6.59 -4.65 -8.18
C LEU A 208 -5.71 -4.31 -9.39
N VAL A 209 -6.26 -3.60 -10.39
CA VAL A 209 -5.47 -3.13 -11.54
C VAL A 209 -4.39 -2.14 -11.09
N GLY A 210 -4.74 -1.23 -10.18
CA GLY A 210 -3.79 -0.30 -9.58
C GLY A 210 -2.63 -1.01 -8.87
N ARG A 211 -2.91 -2.07 -8.10
CA ARG A 211 -1.90 -2.90 -7.44
C ARG A 211 -1.05 -3.71 -8.40
N LEU A 212 -1.59 -4.11 -9.56
CA LEU A 212 -0.82 -4.74 -10.64
C LEU A 212 0.08 -3.74 -11.38
N ARG A 213 -0.31 -2.45 -11.45
CA ARG A 213 0.45 -1.41 -12.16
C ARG A 213 1.31 -0.54 -11.25
N GLY A 214 1.18 -0.65 -9.93
CA GLY A 214 1.83 0.26 -8.96
C GLY A 214 1.30 1.71 -8.99
N LYS A 215 0.32 1.99 -9.84
CA LYS A 215 -0.33 3.29 -9.98
C LYS A 215 -1.77 3.12 -10.41
N MET A 216 -2.60 4.08 -10.04
CA MET A 216 -3.99 4.18 -10.42
C MET A 216 -4.23 5.59 -10.97
N HIS A 217 -4.61 5.68 -12.25
CA HIS A 217 -4.52 6.94 -12.99
C HIS A 217 -3.11 7.53 -12.85
N ASP A 218 -3.00 8.78 -12.37
CA ASP A 218 -1.74 9.49 -12.15
C ASP A 218 -1.21 9.36 -10.69
N GLU A 219 -1.88 8.59 -9.84
CA GLU A 219 -1.54 8.44 -8.42
C GLU A 219 -0.79 7.12 -8.18
N VAL A 220 0.33 7.18 -7.46
CA VAL A 220 1.07 5.98 -7.04
C VAL A 220 0.25 5.22 -6.00
N VAL A 221 0.11 3.90 -6.17
CA VAL A 221 -0.55 3.06 -5.18
C VAL A 221 0.51 2.60 -4.16
N PRO A 222 0.39 2.97 -2.87
CA PRO A 222 1.36 2.60 -1.83
C PRO A 222 1.58 1.08 -1.71
N GLY A 223 2.77 0.73 -1.23
CA GLY A 223 3.23 -0.63 -1.07
C GLY A 223 3.74 -1.27 -2.36
N THR A 224 4.35 -2.44 -2.22
CA THR A 224 4.95 -3.18 -3.34
C THR A 224 3.93 -3.58 -4.39
N ARG A 225 4.28 -3.51 -5.68
CA ARG A 225 3.41 -3.97 -6.77
C ARG A 225 3.15 -5.48 -6.65
N MET A 226 1.95 -5.92 -6.99
CA MET A 226 1.57 -7.33 -7.05
C MET A 226 1.67 -7.87 -8.49
N PRO A 227 1.88 -9.18 -8.69
CA PRO A 227 2.13 -10.22 -7.69
C PRO A 227 3.59 -10.26 -7.19
N LEU A 228 3.80 -10.48 -5.89
CA LEU A 228 5.16 -10.44 -5.28
C LEU A 228 6.03 -11.67 -5.55
N ALA A 229 5.43 -12.85 -5.50
CA ALA A 229 6.16 -14.12 -5.50
C ALA A 229 5.99 -14.92 -6.81
N ASN A 230 5.30 -14.35 -7.80
CA ASN A 230 4.98 -15.01 -9.06
C ASN A 230 5.28 -14.09 -10.25
N PRO A 231 5.43 -14.66 -11.46
CA PRO A 231 5.51 -13.86 -12.66
C PRO A 231 4.34 -12.87 -12.80
N PRO A 232 4.62 -11.62 -13.20
CA PRO A 232 3.60 -10.63 -13.45
C PRO A 232 2.71 -11.02 -14.62
N PHE A 233 1.62 -10.28 -14.80
CA PHE A 233 0.70 -10.52 -15.92
C PHE A 233 1.38 -10.07 -17.23
N SER A 234 1.26 -10.88 -18.26
CA SER A 234 1.60 -10.46 -19.63
C SER A 234 0.58 -9.46 -20.17
N THR A 235 0.93 -8.73 -21.24
CA THR A 235 0.00 -7.79 -21.91
C THR A 235 -1.30 -8.47 -22.34
N ALA A 236 -1.25 -9.71 -22.83
CA ALA A 236 -2.45 -10.46 -23.23
C ALA A 236 -3.34 -10.84 -22.03
N GLU A 237 -2.75 -11.01 -20.85
CA GLU A 237 -3.48 -11.31 -19.62
C GLU A 237 -4.06 -10.05 -18.99
N MET A 238 -3.32 -8.94 -19.06
CA MET A 238 -3.84 -7.61 -18.74
C MET A 238 -5.01 -7.25 -19.66
N LEU A 239 -4.90 -7.50 -20.96
CA LEU A 239 -6.01 -7.32 -21.90
C LEU A 239 -7.24 -8.14 -21.47
N ALA A 240 -7.04 -9.41 -21.09
CA ALA A 240 -8.13 -10.25 -20.61
C ALA A 240 -8.78 -9.71 -19.33
N LEU A 241 -7.99 -9.22 -18.38
CA LEU A 241 -8.50 -8.60 -17.15
C LEU A 241 -9.25 -7.30 -17.44
N PHE A 242 -8.69 -6.42 -18.26
CA PHE A 242 -9.31 -5.15 -18.63
C PHE A 242 -10.63 -5.35 -19.36
N CYS A 243 -10.65 -6.20 -20.38
CA CYS A 243 -11.88 -6.49 -21.12
C CYS A 243 -12.92 -7.24 -20.28
N PHE A 244 -12.48 -8.07 -19.33
CA PHE A 244 -13.39 -8.66 -18.35
C PHE A 244 -14.05 -7.56 -17.49
N ILE A 245 -13.26 -6.67 -16.91
CA ILE A 245 -13.76 -5.59 -16.03
C ILE A 245 -14.65 -4.60 -16.79
N GLU A 246 -14.22 -4.13 -17.97
CA GLU A 246 -14.99 -3.20 -18.81
C GLU A 246 -16.34 -3.77 -19.22
N GLY A 247 -16.42 -5.09 -19.44
CA GLY A 247 -17.66 -5.80 -19.75
C GLY A 247 -18.57 -6.11 -18.56
N LEU A 248 -18.16 -5.81 -17.33
CA LEU A 248 -18.99 -6.08 -16.15
C LEU A 248 -20.18 -5.12 -16.08
N PRO A 249 -21.39 -5.62 -15.75
CA PRO A 249 -22.55 -4.76 -15.54
C PRO A 249 -22.38 -3.93 -14.25
N PRO A 250 -22.87 -2.69 -14.21
CA PRO A 250 -22.78 -1.83 -13.02
C PRO A 250 -23.62 -2.34 -11.84
N SER A 251 -24.61 -3.20 -12.11
CA SER A 251 -25.44 -3.84 -11.09
C SER A 251 -25.97 -5.19 -11.60
N GLY A 252 -26.34 -6.07 -10.67
CA GLY A 252 -26.86 -7.40 -10.98
C GLY A 252 -25.81 -8.50 -10.89
N GLY A 253 -26.22 -9.73 -11.22
CA GLY A 253 -25.34 -10.91 -11.12
C GLY A 253 -24.34 -10.98 -12.27
N VAL A 254 -23.10 -11.36 -11.95
CA VAL A 254 -22.04 -11.62 -12.92
C VAL A 254 -21.93 -13.13 -13.18
N ASN A 255 -21.92 -13.54 -14.44
CA ASN A 255 -21.71 -14.92 -14.84
C ASN A 255 -20.28 -15.10 -15.37
N LEU A 256 -19.41 -15.76 -14.59
CA LEU A 256 -18.01 -15.98 -14.97
C LEU A 256 -17.82 -16.95 -16.15
N ASP A 257 -18.83 -17.76 -16.48
CA ASP A 257 -18.78 -18.67 -17.64
C ASP A 257 -19.20 -17.98 -18.96
N ALA A 258 -19.69 -16.74 -18.89
CA ALA A 258 -19.97 -15.96 -20.08
C ALA A 258 -18.67 -15.58 -20.81
N PRO A 259 -18.66 -15.52 -22.16
CA PRO A 259 -17.51 -15.07 -22.92
C PRO A 259 -17.09 -13.65 -22.57
N ILE A 260 -15.78 -13.39 -22.51
CA ILE A 260 -15.26 -12.01 -22.45
C ILE A 260 -15.46 -11.36 -23.83
N ASP A 261 -16.12 -10.21 -23.88
CA ASP A 261 -16.35 -9.46 -25.13
C ASP A 261 -15.13 -8.62 -25.52
N TYR A 262 -14.12 -9.28 -26.09
CA TYR A 262 -12.94 -8.60 -26.63
C TYR A 262 -13.26 -7.71 -27.84
N ALA A 263 -14.36 -7.95 -28.56
CA ALA A 263 -14.68 -7.19 -29.77
C ALA A 263 -15.16 -5.77 -29.43
N SER A 264 -15.94 -5.64 -28.34
CA SER A 264 -16.43 -4.34 -27.86
C SER A 264 -15.47 -3.63 -26.90
N CYS A 265 -14.51 -4.36 -26.32
CA CYS A 265 -13.54 -3.85 -25.37
C CYS A 265 -12.64 -2.75 -25.95
N SER A 266 -12.61 -1.58 -25.30
CA SER A 266 -11.84 -0.42 -25.73
C SER A 266 -10.32 -0.65 -25.74
N TYR A 267 -9.82 -1.52 -24.85
CA TYR A 267 -8.40 -1.85 -24.72
C TYR A 267 -7.88 -2.86 -25.75
N ASN A 268 -8.77 -3.48 -26.54
CA ASN A 268 -8.38 -4.35 -27.65
C ASN A 268 -7.97 -3.56 -28.92
N ARG A 269 -7.91 -2.23 -28.83
CA ARG A 269 -7.46 -1.34 -29.91
C ARG A 269 -5.97 -1.03 -29.77
N ALA A 270 -5.26 -0.94 -30.88
CA ALA A 270 -3.80 -0.71 -30.90
C ALA A 270 -3.38 0.53 -30.10
N GLU A 271 -4.17 1.61 -30.15
CA GLU A 271 -3.93 2.87 -29.42
C GLU A 271 -3.91 2.72 -27.89
N ASN A 272 -4.59 1.71 -27.35
CA ASN A 272 -4.70 1.49 -25.90
C ASN A 272 -3.83 0.33 -25.40
N GLN A 273 -3.14 -0.39 -26.30
CA GLN A 273 -2.34 -1.56 -25.92
C GLN A 273 -1.09 -1.18 -25.10
N GLU A 274 -0.56 0.03 -25.28
CA GLU A 274 0.56 0.52 -24.45
C GLU A 274 0.15 0.66 -22.98
N ALA A 275 -1.12 1.02 -22.69
CA ALA A 275 -1.62 1.17 -21.32
C ALA A 275 -1.73 -0.17 -20.56
N LEU A 276 -1.79 -1.29 -21.29
CA LEU A 276 -1.85 -2.65 -20.76
C LEU A 276 -0.48 -3.20 -20.37
N ALA A 277 0.60 -2.56 -20.80
CA ALA A 277 1.92 -2.88 -20.30
C ALA A 277 1.98 -2.48 -18.83
N ILE A 278 2.27 -3.45 -17.96
CA ILE A 278 2.60 -3.13 -16.57
C ILE A 278 4.00 -2.49 -16.61
N GLU A 279 4.11 -1.23 -16.20
CA GLU A 279 5.36 -0.46 -16.29
C GLU A 279 6.48 -1.09 -15.45
N GLY A 280 7.43 -1.81 -16.05
CA GLY A 280 8.45 -2.60 -15.32
C GLY A 280 8.31 -4.11 -15.56
N VAL A 281 7.16 -4.53 -16.08
CA VAL A 281 7.00 -5.84 -16.71
C VAL A 281 7.39 -5.68 -18.17
N GLY A 282 8.69 -5.89 -18.41
CA GLY A 282 9.33 -5.69 -19.69
C GLY A 282 10.03 -4.35 -19.77
N LYS A 283 11.18 -4.25 -19.11
CA LYS A 283 12.29 -3.32 -19.36
C LYS A 283 13.49 -3.89 -18.60
N GLY A 284 14.26 -4.78 -19.23
CA GLY A 284 15.40 -5.46 -18.63
C GLY A 284 16.50 -4.51 -18.18
N TRP A 285 17.74 -4.99 -18.22
CA TRP A 285 18.89 -4.24 -17.73
C TRP A 285 18.94 -2.79 -18.24
N LEU A 286 18.74 -2.57 -19.54
CA LEU A 286 19.00 -1.28 -20.17
C LEU A 286 17.99 -0.20 -19.82
N GLU A 287 16.72 -0.55 -19.68
CA GLU A 287 15.68 0.46 -19.62
C GLU A 287 15.16 0.72 -18.20
N ARG A 288 15.47 -0.15 -17.22
CA ARG A 288 15.10 0.09 -15.81
C ARG A 288 16.28 0.03 -14.84
N ILE A 289 17.07 -1.04 -14.85
CA ILE A 289 18.08 -1.27 -13.81
C ILE A 289 19.31 -0.38 -14.00
N SER A 290 19.81 -0.28 -15.23
CA SER A 290 20.99 0.52 -15.56
C SER A 290 20.76 2.01 -15.23
N PRO A 291 19.68 2.69 -15.66
CA PRO A 291 19.47 4.10 -15.33
C PRO A 291 19.32 4.36 -13.83
N MET A 292 18.70 3.43 -13.10
CA MET A 292 18.54 3.52 -11.64
C MET A 292 19.90 3.46 -10.93
N LEU A 293 20.75 2.49 -11.30
CA LEU A 293 22.10 2.37 -10.73
C LEU A 293 22.98 3.57 -11.13
N GLU A 294 22.83 4.08 -12.35
CA GLU A 294 23.55 5.28 -12.80
C GLU A 294 23.17 6.52 -11.97
N SER A 295 21.87 6.74 -11.74
CA SER A 295 21.39 7.90 -11.00
C SER A 295 21.76 7.87 -9.52
N ASN A 296 21.74 6.68 -8.90
CA ASN A 296 21.93 6.54 -7.45
C ASN A 296 23.36 6.20 -7.04
N CYS A 297 24.13 5.54 -7.91
CA CYS A 297 25.46 5.00 -7.57
C CYS A 297 26.58 5.57 -8.45
N GLY A 298 26.25 6.23 -9.57
CA GLY A 298 27.22 6.66 -10.56
C GLY A 298 28.23 7.71 -10.08
N GLY A 299 27.92 8.46 -9.02
CA GLY A 299 28.86 9.42 -8.45
C GLY A 299 30.12 8.79 -7.84
N CYS A 300 30.07 7.51 -7.46
CA CYS A 300 31.20 6.80 -6.83
C CYS A 300 31.52 5.44 -7.47
N HIS A 301 30.69 4.97 -8.41
CA HIS A 301 30.85 3.69 -9.11
C HIS A 301 30.84 3.89 -10.64
N SER A 302 31.61 4.86 -11.12
CA SER A 302 31.81 5.10 -12.56
C SER A 302 33.18 4.59 -13.04
N LYS A 303 33.47 4.71 -14.34
CA LYS A 303 34.78 4.36 -14.89
C LYS A 303 35.88 5.30 -14.38
N GLU A 304 35.53 6.55 -14.12
CA GLU A 304 36.42 7.61 -13.64
C GLU A 304 36.69 7.46 -12.13
N LEU A 305 35.70 6.95 -11.39
CA LEU A 305 35.79 6.71 -9.97
C LEU A 305 35.12 5.37 -9.63
N ALA A 306 35.93 4.31 -9.63
CA ALA A 306 35.51 2.93 -9.34
C ALA A 306 35.74 2.60 -7.85
N SER A 307 34.91 3.15 -6.97
CA SER A 307 35.05 2.89 -5.53
C SER A 307 34.97 1.39 -5.25
N SER A 308 35.97 0.88 -4.51
CA SER A 308 36.15 -0.55 -4.24
C SER A 308 36.18 -1.43 -5.51
N GLY A 309 36.67 -0.90 -6.64
CA GLY A 309 36.83 -1.63 -7.89
C GLY A 309 35.53 -1.91 -8.66
N LEU A 310 34.39 -1.41 -8.18
CA LEU A 310 33.08 -1.66 -8.78
C LEU A 310 32.67 -0.52 -9.73
N VAL A 311 32.29 -0.88 -10.96
CA VAL A 311 31.75 0.03 -11.98
C VAL A 311 30.31 -0.38 -12.30
N LEU A 312 29.37 0.54 -12.06
CA LEU A 312 27.93 0.36 -12.26
C LEU A 312 27.37 1.18 -13.42
N VAL A 313 28.21 2.02 -14.05
CA VAL A 313 27.79 3.00 -15.07
C VAL A 313 28.40 2.69 -16.43
N GLY A 314 27.60 2.86 -17.47
CA GLY A 314 28.03 2.82 -18.86
C GLY A 314 28.19 1.42 -19.45
N PRO A 315 28.71 1.31 -20.69
CA PRO A 315 28.75 0.04 -21.41
C PRO A 315 29.61 -1.02 -20.70
N GLY A 316 29.01 -2.21 -20.51
CA GLY A 316 29.64 -3.37 -19.86
C GLY A 316 29.31 -3.54 -18.37
N SER A 317 28.54 -2.63 -17.78
CA SER A 317 28.11 -2.67 -16.37
C SER A 317 27.27 -3.91 -16.03
N TYR A 318 26.37 -4.36 -16.92
CA TYR A 318 25.66 -5.63 -16.77
C TYR A 318 26.62 -6.81 -16.53
N ASP A 319 27.58 -6.98 -17.46
CA ASP A 319 28.57 -8.05 -17.38
C ASP A 319 29.51 -7.89 -16.19
N ALA A 320 29.65 -6.67 -15.65
CA ALA A 320 30.48 -6.39 -14.48
C ALA A 320 29.83 -6.81 -13.15
N ILE A 321 28.52 -7.06 -13.13
CA ILE A 321 27.81 -7.42 -11.89
C ILE A 321 27.09 -8.77 -11.95
N VAL A 322 26.58 -9.18 -13.11
CA VAL A 322 25.83 -10.42 -13.24
C VAL A 322 26.78 -11.62 -13.19
N ASN A 323 26.56 -12.53 -12.24
CA ASN A 323 27.42 -13.68 -11.96
C ASN A 323 28.87 -13.33 -11.60
N LYS A 324 29.16 -12.09 -11.19
CA LYS A 324 30.50 -11.68 -10.75
C LYS A 324 30.64 -11.80 -9.25
N ALA A 325 31.72 -12.39 -8.77
CA ALA A 325 31.99 -12.51 -7.34
C ALA A 325 32.05 -11.13 -6.69
N SER A 326 31.43 -10.98 -5.51
CA SER A 326 31.65 -9.79 -4.70
C SER A 326 32.94 -9.93 -3.91
N GLU A 327 33.92 -9.07 -4.19
CA GLU A 327 35.20 -9.08 -3.46
C GLU A 327 35.06 -8.73 -1.98
N GLN A 328 33.97 -8.06 -1.61
CA GLN A 328 33.70 -7.66 -0.23
C GLN A 328 32.90 -8.70 0.56
N ASP A 329 32.33 -9.71 -0.09
CA ASP A 329 31.50 -10.70 0.60
C ASP A 329 32.33 -11.86 1.14
N LEU A 330 32.35 -12.03 2.47
CA LEU A 330 33.06 -13.13 3.12
C LEU A 330 32.41 -14.49 2.88
N MET A 331 31.14 -14.51 2.44
CA MET A 331 30.41 -15.73 2.10
C MET A 331 30.57 -16.14 0.62
N GLY A 332 31.29 -15.34 -0.18
CA GLY A 332 31.57 -15.64 -1.59
C GLY A 332 30.37 -15.53 -2.53
N ARG A 333 29.33 -14.80 -2.15
CA ARG A 333 28.15 -14.52 -2.99
C ARG A 333 28.53 -13.65 -4.19
N PRO A 334 27.87 -13.82 -5.34
CA PRO A 334 28.02 -12.89 -6.46
C PRO A 334 27.35 -11.55 -6.15
N LEU A 335 27.75 -10.49 -6.88
CA LEU A 335 27.10 -9.19 -6.87
C LEU A 335 25.62 -9.33 -7.26
N ILE A 336 25.35 -10.03 -8.36
CA ILE A 336 24.00 -10.45 -8.76
C ILE A 336 24.01 -11.95 -9.08
N ALA A 337 23.16 -12.72 -8.40
CA ALA A 337 22.84 -14.11 -8.66
C ALA A 337 21.50 -14.20 -9.42
N PRO A 338 21.49 -14.45 -10.73
CA PRO A 338 20.25 -14.62 -11.49
C PRO A 338 19.31 -15.66 -10.88
N GLY A 339 18.07 -15.28 -10.64
CA GLY A 339 17.05 -16.12 -10.02
C GLY A 339 17.13 -16.22 -8.49
N ASP A 340 18.12 -15.56 -7.85
CA ASP A 340 18.35 -15.63 -6.41
C ASP A 340 18.61 -14.23 -5.80
N PRO A 341 17.55 -13.49 -5.48
CA PRO A 341 17.68 -12.18 -4.83
C PRO A 341 18.35 -12.23 -3.45
N GLU A 342 18.05 -13.25 -2.64
CA GLU A 342 18.62 -13.40 -1.29
C GLU A 342 20.13 -13.70 -1.34
N GLY A 343 20.58 -14.42 -2.37
CA GLY A 343 21.98 -14.68 -2.65
C GLY A 343 22.72 -13.54 -3.38
N SER A 344 22.04 -12.46 -3.76
CA SER A 344 22.63 -11.35 -4.54
C SER A 344 23.21 -10.26 -3.63
N TYR A 345 24.54 -10.22 -3.50
CA TYR A 345 25.21 -9.34 -2.53
C TYR A 345 24.99 -7.84 -2.79
N LEU A 346 24.82 -7.42 -4.05
CA LEU A 346 24.52 -6.03 -4.37
C LEU A 346 23.15 -5.61 -3.79
N LEU A 347 22.13 -6.47 -3.86
CA LEU A 347 20.82 -6.20 -3.28
C LEU A 347 20.90 -6.11 -1.75
N LEU A 348 21.65 -7.01 -1.11
CA LEU A 348 21.87 -7.01 0.35
C LEU A 348 22.56 -5.71 0.81
N LYS A 349 23.56 -5.23 0.06
CA LYS A 349 24.23 -3.95 0.30
C LYS A 349 23.29 -2.76 0.19
N LEU A 350 22.30 -2.82 -0.70
CA LEU A 350 21.29 -1.78 -0.87
C LEU A 350 20.22 -1.81 0.23
N LYS A 351 19.86 -3.01 0.70
CA LYS A 351 18.89 -3.22 1.80
C LYS A 351 19.47 -2.99 3.20
N GLY A 352 20.79 -2.99 3.35
CA GLY A 352 21.44 -2.87 4.67
C GLY A 352 21.40 -4.15 5.48
N ASP A 353 21.44 -5.32 4.81
CA ASP A 353 21.31 -6.62 5.45
C ASP A 353 22.43 -6.86 6.50
N PRO A 354 22.15 -7.52 7.65
CA PRO A 354 23.15 -7.74 8.70
C PRO A 354 24.39 -8.53 8.26
N SER A 355 24.31 -9.30 7.16
CA SER A 355 25.42 -10.09 6.64
C SER A 355 26.42 -9.29 5.79
N ILE A 356 26.14 -8.01 5.49
CA ILE A 356 27.02 -7.19 4.66
C ILE A 356 28.29 -6.79 5.40
N GLN A 357 29.36 -6.59 4.63
CA GLN A 357 30.57 -5.94 5.11
C GLN A 357 30.56 -4.44 4.79
N GLY A 358 30.95 -3.62 5.77
CA GLY A 358 30.97 -2.16 5.64
C GLY A 358 29.58 -1.53 5.71
N LEU A 359 29.44 -0.31 5.17
CA LEU A 359 28.19 0.45 5.22
C LEU A 359 27.17 -0.04 4.19
N GLN A 360 25.89 0.13 4.50
CA GLN A 360 24.82 0.09 3.51
C GLN A 360 25.09 1.11 2.40
N MET A 361 24.77 0.74 1.16
CA MET A 361 24.86 1.62 0.00
C MET A 361 23.45 2.05 -0.44
N PRO A 362 23.31 3.20 -1.13
CA PRO A 362 24.33 4.24 -1.34
C PRO A 362 24.67 4.99 -0.05
N VAL A 363 25.91 5.48 0.05
CA VAL A 363 26.32 6.36 1.16
C VAL A 363 26.09 7.82 0.78
N ASP A 364 25.63 8.62 1.73
CA ASP A 364 25.57 10.07 1.60
C ASP A 364 26.83 10.68 2.25
N PRO A 365 27.67 11.44 1.52
CA PRO A 365 28.89 12.02 2.08
C PRO A 365 28.67 12.99 3.25
N LEU A 366 27.47 13.55 3.40
CA LEU A 366 27.11 14.52 4.44
C LEU A 366 26.27 13.89 5.56
N LEU A 367 25.40 12.93 5.24
CA LEU A 367 24.43 12.35 6.17
C LEU A 367 24.67 10.86 6.51
N GLY A 368 25.66 10.22 5.88
CA GLY A 368 26.08 8.84 6.15
C GLY A 368 25.44 7.82 5.22
N VAL A 369 24.15 7.51 5.40
CA VAL A 369 23.44 6.47 4.62
C VAL A 369 22.28 7.10 3.86
N ARG A 370 22.14 6.74 2.58
CA ARG A 370 20.98 7.03 1.74
C ARG A 370 20.34 5.71 1.34
N THR A 371 19.02 5.61 1.44
CA THR A 371 18.28 4.45 0.95
C THR A 371 17.74 4.73 -0.44
N LEU A 372 17.73 3.71 -1.30
CA LEU A 372 16.91 3.75 -2.52
C LEU A 372 15.43 3.80 -2.13
N GLY A 373 14.59 4.30 -3.04
CA GLY A 373 13.15 4.17 -2.86
C GLY A 373 12.74 2.69 -2.87
N GLU A 374 11.71 2.33 -2.13
CA GLU A 374 11.23 0.94 -2.05
C GLU A 374 10.92 0.35 -3.44
N ALA A 375 10.38 1.17 -4.35
CA ALA A 375 10.11 0.78 -5.73
C ALA A 375 11.38 0.43 -6.52
N GLU A 376 12.48 1.17 -6.34
CA GLU A 376 13.75 0.91 -7.05
C GLU A 376 14.42 -0.38 -6.54
N LEU A 377 14.35 -0.62 -5.22
CA LEU A 377 14.81 -1.87 -4.63
C LEU A 377 13.99 -3.06 -5.13
N GLN A 378 12.67 -2.88 -5.23
CA GLN A 378 11.76 -3.89 -5.75
C GLN A 378 12.04 -4.19 -7.22
N ASP A 379 12.25 -3.18 -8.06
CA ASP A 379 12.56 -3.42 -9.48
C ASP A 379 13.86 -4.23 -9.64
N LEU A 380 14.87 -3.96 -8.81
CA LEU A 380 16.11 -4.73 -8.82
C LEU A 380 15.87 -6.17 -8.34
N GLU A 381 15.12 -6.37 -7.25
CA GLU A 381 14.77 -7.68 -6.71
C GLU A 381 13.97 -8.53 -7.71
N GLU A 382 12.97 -7.94 -8.36
CA GLU A 382 12.16 -8.60 -9.40
C GLU A 382 13.00 -8.93 -10.63
N TRP A 383 13.84 -7.99 -11.09
CA TRP A 383 14.75 -8.25 -12.20
C TRP A 383 15.71 -9.41 -11.90
N ILE A 384 16.26 -9.48 -10.69
CA ILE A 384 17.09 -10.61 -10.26
C ILE A 384 16.26 -11.90 -10.26
N ALA A 385 15.08 -11.90 -9.65
CA ALA A 385 14.20 -13.07 -9.56
C ALA A 385 13.80 -13.62 -10.95
N MET A 386 13.66 -12.75 -11.95
CA MET A 386 13.41 -13.11 -13.35
C MET A 386 14.63 -13.70 -14.07
N GLY A 387 15.74 -13.93 -13.39
CA GLY A 387 16.97 -14.42 -13.99
C GLY A 387 17.87 -13.31 -14.52
N ALA A 388 17.72 -12.08 -14.01
CA ALA A 388 18.51 -10.91 -14.39
C ALA A 388 18.64 -10.71 -15.91
N PRO A 389 17.54 -10.67 -16.69
CA PRO A 389 17.63 -10.62 -18.14
C PRO A 389 18.30 -9.32 -18.65
N PRO A 390 19.14 -9.40 -19.70
CA PRO A 390 19.83 -8.22 -20.26
C PRO A 390 18.89 -7.29 -21.05
N SER A 391 17.69 -7.76 -21.42
CA SER A 391 16.68 -7.03 -22.20
C SER A 391 15.27 -7.41 -21.78
#